data_AF-A0A922TNH6-F1
#
_entry.id   AF-A0A922TNH6-F1
#
_cell.length_a   1.000
_cell.length_b   1.000
_cell.length_c   1.000
_cell.angle_alpha   90.00
_cell.angle_beta   90.00
_cell.angle_gamma   90.00
#
_symmetry.space_group_name_H-M   'P 1'
#
loop_
_entity.id
_entity.type
_entity.pdbx_description
1 polymer ?
#
loop_
_entity_poly.entity_id
_entity_poly.type
_entity_poly.pdbx_seq_one_letter_code
_entity_poly.pdbx_strand_id
1 'polypeptide(L)' 'METNTYQELVAWLHGRHYGLIVDGHQLHLTRQGKVMAIVTPPDRYQVQDVNLTFNEWVEFNKCLRNIRHYLLASGRAK' A
#
# COMPACT_ATOMS: atom_id res chain seq x y z
N MET A 1 -3.47 -13.95 -3.94
CA MET A 1 -4.81 -13.35 -3.88
C MET A 1 -4.70 -11.99 -4.53
N GLU A 2 -5.27 -11.84 -5.71
CA GLU A 2 -5.42 -10.56 -6.37
C GLU A 2 -6.58 -9.83 -5.66
N THR A 3 -6.28 -8.81 -4.87
CA THR A 3 -7.31 -7.94 -4.28
C THR A 3 -7.83 -7.04 -5.39
N ASN A 4 -8.84 -7.52 -6.10
CA ASN A 4 -9.33 -6.90 -7.33
C ASN A 4 -10.19 -5.65 -7.06
N THR A 5 -10.67 -5.51 -5.83
CA THR A 5 -11.39 -4.32 -5.39
C THR A 5 -10.61 -3.54 -4.32
N TYR A 6 -10.85 -2.24 -4.27
CA TYR A 6 -10.26 -1.37 -3.25
C TYR A 6 -10.64 -1.81 -1.83
N GLN A 7 -11.88 -2.27 -1.63
CA GLN A 7 -12.37 -2.73 -0.32
C GLN A 7 -11.63 -3.99 0.16
N GLU A 8 -11.39 -4.96 -0.71
CA GLU A 8 -10.62 -6.15 -0.38
C GLU A 8 -9.17 -5.80 -0.02
N LEU A 9 -8.56 -4.86 -0.74
CA LEU A 9 -7.22 -4.37 -0.43
C LEU A 9 -7.18 -3.72 0.97
N VAL A 10 -8.11 -2.82 1.25
CA VAL A 10 -8.20 -2.14 2.56
C VAL A 10 -8.42 -3.15 3.68
N ALA A 11 -9.33 -4.11 3.52
CA ALA A 11 -9.58 -5.16 4.51
C ALA A 11 -8.33 -6.03 4.74
N TRP A 12 -7.64 -6.41 3.67
CA TRP A 12 -6.42 -7.21 3.72
C TRP A 12 -5.25 -6.47 4.42
N LEU A 13 -5.14 -5.15 4.21
CA LEU A 13 -4.17 -4.27 4.88
C LEU A 13 -4.51 -4.09 6.36
N HIS A 14 -5.79 -3.87 6.70
CA HIS A 14 -6.24 -3.71 8.08
C HIS A 14 -5.95 -4.94 8.94
N GLY A 15 -6.11 -6.15 8.38
CA GLY A 15 -5.74 -7.40 9.05
C GLY A 15 -4.24 -7.52 9.37
N ARG A 16 -3.39 -6.61 8.86
CA ARG A 16 -1.94 -6.52 9.09
C ARG A 16 -1.54 -5.23 9.81
N HIS A 17 -2.51 -4.51 10.37
CA HIS A 17 -2.31 -3.22 11.05
C HIS A 17 -1.83 -2.09 10.13
N TYR A 18 -2.10 -2.19 8.83
CA TYR A 18 -1.87 -1.14 7.86
C TYR A 18 -3.18 -0.48 7.44
N GLY A 19 -3.15 0.82 7.19
CA GLY A 19 -4.25 1.58 6.58
C GLY A 19 -3.85 2.09 5.21
N LEU A 20 -4.84 2.47 4.41
CA LEU A 20 -4.64 3.06 3.09
C LEU A 20 -5.47 4.32 2.95
N ILE A 21 -4.83 5.46 2.74
CA ILE A 21 -5.49 6.75 2.50
C ILE A 21 -5.35 7.09 1.03
N VAL A 22 -6.43 7.58 0.42
CA VAL A 22 -6.41 8.11 -0.95
C VAL A 22 -6.22 9.62 -0.87
N ASP A 23 -5.16 10.13 -1.48
CA ASP A 23 -4.88 11.57 -1.59
C ASP A 23 -4.67 11.92 -3.06
N GLY A 24 -5.74 12.43 -3.70
CA GLY A 24 -5.78 12.63 -5.15
C GLY A 24 -5.52 11.32 -5.92
N HIS A 25 -4.42 11.30 -6.68
CA HIS A 25 -3.97 10.12 -7.43
C HIS A 25 -3.02 9.21 -6.64
N GLN A 26 -2.65 9.60 -5.42
CA GLN A 26 -1.71 8.86 -4.59
C GLN A 26 -2.44 7.96 -3.60
N LEU A 27 -1.78 6.86 -3.24
CA LEU A 27 -2.19 5.97 -2.17
C LEU A 27 -1.14 6.02 -1.05
N HIS A 28 -1.54 6.49 0.12
CA HIS A 28 -0.66 6.58 1.28
C HIS A 28 -0.87 5.35 2.15
N LEU A 29 0.16 4.50 2.21
CA LEU A 29 0.20 3.36 3.12
C LEU A 29 0.57 3.86 4.52
N THR A 30 -0.28 3.58 5.49
CA THR A 30 -0.13 4.06 6.88
C THR A 30 0.00 2.88 7.85
N ARG A 31 0.68 3.09 8.98
CA ARG A 31 0.72 2.17 10.13
C ARG A 31 0.72 3.00 11.40
N GLN A 32 -0.19 2.71 12.32
CA GLN A 32 -0.31 3.43 13.61
C GLN A 32 -0.39 4.97 13.46
N GLY A 33 -1.11 5.46 12.43
CA GLY A 33 -1.28 6.89 12.16
C GLY A 33 -0.10 7.58 11.47
N LYS A 34 1.01 6.88 11.22
CA LYS A 34 2.15 7.40 10.44
C LYS A 34 2.06 6.95 8.99
N VAL A 35 2.36 7.85 8.05
CA VAL A 35 2.56 7.51 6.62
C VAL A 35 3.90 6.79 6.47
N MET A 36 3.85 5.58 5.94
CA MET A 36 4.99 4.69 5.74
C MET A 36 5.50 4.74 4.30
N ALA A 37 4.58 4.84 3.34
CA ALA A 37 4.91 5.03 1.94
C ALA A 37 3.80 5.76 1.19
N ILE A 38 4.20 6.44 0.11
CA ILE A 38 3.30 7.08 -0.84
C ILE A 38 3.48 6.35 -2.17
N VAL A 39 2.44 5.70 -2.65
CA VAL A 39 2.41 5.04 -3.96
C VAL A 39 1.76 5.99 -4.95
N THR A 40 2.52 6.35 -5.99
CA THR A 40 2.06 7.17 -7.11
C THR A 40 2.02 6.28 -8.36
N PRO A 41 0.83 6.03 -8.93
CA PRO A 41 0.72 5.32 -10.20
C PRO A 41 1.57 5.97 -11.30
N PRO A 42 2.05 5.23 -12.31
CA PRO A 42 1.73 3.83 -12.58
C PRO A 42 2.57 2.81 -11.79
N ASP A 43 3.75 3.19 -11.29
CA ASP A 43 4.63 2.24 -10.58
C ASP A 43 5.64 2.88 -9.63
N ARG A 44 5.44 4.15 -9.26
CA ARG A 44 6.37 4.86 -8.38
C ARG A 44 5.90 4.72 -6.94
N TYR A 45 6.83 4.56 -6.02
CA TYR A 45 6.53 4.73 -4.60
C TYR A 45 7.71 5.36 -3.89
N GLN A 46 7.41 6.15 -2.88
CA GLN A 46 8.37 6.74 -1.98
C GLN A 46 8.15 6.15 -0.60
N VAL A 47 9.15 5.44 -0.08
CA VAL A 47 9.16 4.96 1.31
C VAL A 47 9.63 6.13 2.18
N GLN A 48 8.88 6.40 3.25
CA GLN A 48 9.26 7.41 4.23
C GLN A 48 10.37 6.87 5.14
N ASP A 49 10.91 7.71 6.02
CA ASP A 49 11.85 7.25 7.04
C ASP A 49 11.13 6.29 8.02
N VAL A 50 11.34 4.99 7.83
CA VAL A 50 10.71 3.90 8.55
C VAL A 50 11.78 3.07 9.23
N ASN A 51 11.69 2.96 10.55
CA ASN A 51 12.54 2.07 11.33
C ASN A 51 11.78 0.74 11.51
N LEU A 52 12.11 -0.25 10.67
CA LEU A 52 11.44 -1.55 10.63
C LEU A 52 12.47 -2.65 10.85
N THR A 53 12.11 -3.67 11.64
CA THR A 53 12.86 -4.93 11.66
C THR A 53 12.77 -5.61 10.30
N PHE A 54 13.65 -6.59 10.03
CA PHE A 54 13.61 -7.36 8.79
C PHE A 54 12.22 -7.99 8.52
N ASN A 55 11.60 -8.58 9.54
CA ASN A 55 10.29 -9.21 9.39
C ASN A 55 9.20 -8.20 9.05
N GLU A 56 9.24 -7.02 9.68
CA GLU A 56 8.30 -5.95 9.37
C GLU A 56 8.54 -5.35 7.99
N TRP A 57 9.80 -5.26 7.57
CA TRP A 57 10.17 -4.85 6.21
C TRP A 57 9.61 -5.81 5.17
N VAL A 58 9.67 -7.12 5.41
CA VAL A 58 9.07 -8.14 4.53
C VAL A 58 7.55 -7.96 4.44
N GLU A 59 6.86 -7.79 5.57
CA GLU A 59 5.40 -7.54 5.56
C GLU A 59 5.02 -6.22 4.90
N PHE A 60 5.80 -5.18 5.12
CA PHE A 60 5.64 -3.88 4.47
C PHE A 60 5.75 -3.99 2.95
N ASN A 61 6.74 -4.72 2.43
CA ASN A 61 6.89 -4.97 0.99
C ASN A 61 5.72 -5.78 0.40
N LYS A 62 5.16 -6.73 1.15
CA LYS A 62 3.93 -7.44 0.72
C LYS A 62 2.77 -6.47 0.55
N CYS A 63 2.65 -5.49 1.44
CA CYS A 63 1.61 -4.45 1.36
C CYS A 63 1.77 -3.58 0.11
N LEU A 64 2.99 -3.08 -0.14
CA LEU A 64 3.30 -2.31 -1.36
C LEU A 64 2.98 -3.11 -2.64
N ARG A 65 3.35 -4.39 -2.67
CA ARG A 65 3.07 -5.26 -3.81
C ARG A 65 1.57 -5.40 -4.08
N ASN A 66 0.75 -5.59 -3.06
CA ASN A 66 -0.70 -5.73 -3.25
C ASN A 66 -1.36 -4.40 -3.66
N ILE A 67 -0.88 -3.27 -3.16
CA ILE A 67 -1.33 -1.95 -3.62
C ILE A 67 -1.04 -1.79 -5.12
N ARG A 68 0.17 -2.16 -5.57
CA ARG A 68 0.53 -2.13 -6.99
C ARG A 68 -0.34 -3.06 -7.85
N HIS A 69 -0.59 -4.29 -7.39
CA HIS A 69 -1.49 -5.21 -8.10
C HIS A 69 -2.91 -4.63 -8.24
N TYR A 70 -3.44 -4.00 -7.19
CA TYR A 70 -4.72 -3.30 -7.27
C TYR A 70 -4.69 -2.15 -8.28
N LEU A 71 -3.64 -1.34 -8.30
CA LEU A 71 -3.50 -0.23 -9.26
C LEU A 71 -3.46 -0.73 -10.71
N LEU A 72 -2.77 -1.84 -10.96
CA LEU A 72 -2.71 -2.50 -12.27
C LEU A 72 -4.09 -3.05 -12.67
N ALA A 73 -4.74 -3.81 -11.78
CA ALA A 73 -6.05 -4.42 -12.03
C ALA A 73 -7.17 -3.39 -12.22
N SER A 74 -7.11 -2.27 -11.49
CA SER A 74 -8.11 -1.19 -11.58
C SER A 74 -7.92 -0.26 -12.79
N GLY A 75 -6.89 -0.47 -13.61
CA GLY A 75 -6.58 0.40 -14.75
C GLY A 75 -6.09 1.80 -14.36
N ARG A 76 -5.84 2.05 -13.06
CA ARG A 76 -5.29 3.30 -12.51
C ARG A 76 -3.78 3.42 -12.68
N ALA A 77 -3.15 2.39 -13.24
CA ALA A 77 -1.73 2.38 -13.61
C ALA A 77 -1.45 2.97 -15.00
N LYS A 78 -2.33 3.83 -15.55
CA LYS A 78 -2.17 4.46 -16.87
C LYS A 78 -2.11 5.98 -16.74
#